data_AF-A0A932KBJ9-F1
#
_entry.id   AF-A0A932KBJ9-F1
#
_cell.length_a   1.000
_cell.length_b   1.000
_cell.length_c   1.000
_cell.angle_alpha   90.00
_cell.angle_beta   90.00
_cell.angle_gamma   90.00
#
_symmetry.space_group_name_H-M   'P 1'
#
loop_
_entity.id
_entity.type
_entity.pdbx_description
1 polymer ?
#
loop_
_entity_poly.entity_id
_entity_poly.type
_entity_poly.pdbx_seq_one_letter_code
_entity_poly.pdbx_strand_id
1 'polypeptide(L)' 'MATETSVDKELNLRGEVCPYTFVKSKLALEVMQAGQVLQVIVDNDESASNVPRSMQNEGHDVLGVVRLTDKDWQITVCKA' A
#
# COMPACT_ATOMS: atom_id res chain seq x y z
N MET A 1 -8.71 -19.97 6.59
CA MET A 1 -8.05 -19.15 7.63
C MET A 1 -7.30 -18.05 6.91
N ALA A 2 -7.93 -16.89 6.74
CA ALA A 2 -7.29 -15.71 6.17
C ALA A 2 -7.48 -14.60 7.20
N THR A 3 -6.36 -14.02 7.60
CA THR A 3 -6.18 -13.07 8.68
C THR A 3 -7.11 -11.87 8.55
N GLU A 4 -8.07 -11.74 9.47
CA GLU A 4 -8.82 -10.50 9.73
C GLU A 4 -7.87 -9.47 10.35
N THR A 5 -7.00 -8.89 9.53
CA THR A 5 -6.51 -7.53 9.75
C THR A 5 -7.54 -6.65 9.04
N SER A 6 -8.32 -5.84 9.77
CA SER A 6 -9.35 -4.98 9.16
C SER A 6 -8.70 -3.98 8.21
N VAL A 7 -8.56 -4.36 6.95
CA VAL A 7 -8.16 -3.48 5.86
C VAL A 7 -9.41 -2.70 5.45
N ASP A 8 -9.44 -1.41 5.76
CA ASP A 8 -10.53 -0.51 5.36
C ASP A 8 -10.61 -0.34 3.85
N LYS A 9 -9.46 -0.36 3.19
CA LYS A 9 -9.38 -0.15 1.75
C LYS A 9 -8.28 -0.99 1.14
N GLU A 10 -8.57 -1.64 0.03
CA GLU A 10 -7.59 -2.38 -0.76
C GLU A 10 -7.44 -1.73 -2.14
N LEU A 11 -6.19 -1.56 -2.57
CA LEU A 11 -5.80 -1.11 -3.89
C LEU A 11 -4.96 -2.20 -4.54
N ASN A 12 -5.55 -2.83 -5.54
CA ASN A 12 -4.82 -3.72 -6.42
C ASN A 12 -4.27 -2.93 -7.61
N LEU A 13 -2.95 -2.78 -7.64
CA LEU A 13 -2.19 -2.02 -8.63
C LEU A 13 -1.25 -2.94 -9.41
N ARG A 14 -1.56 -4.24 -9.47
CA ARG A 14 -0.81 -5.23 -10.25
C ARG A 14 -0.90 -4.89 -11.74
N GLY A 15 0.25 -4.73 -12.38
CA GLY A 15 0.39 -4.35 -13.78
C GLY A 15 0.41 -2.84 -14.00
N GLU A 16 0.24 -2.03 -12.96
CA GLU A 16 0.43 -0.58 -13.06
C GLU A 16 1.86 -0.19 -12.75
N VAL A 17 2.44 0.56 -13.66
CA VAL A 17 3.79 1.12 -13.53
C VAL A 17 3.74 2.49 -12.88
N CYS A 18 4.83 2.85 -12.19
CA CYS A 18 5.02 4.21 -11.68
C CYS A 18 4.81 5.26 -12.79
N PRO A 19 4.19 6.42 -12.47
CA PRO A 19 3.85 6.90 -11.12
C PRO A 19 2.41 6.56 -10.66
N TYR A 20 1.63 5.84 -11.45
CA TYR A 20 0.21 5.63 -11.16
C TYR A 20 -0.04 4.90 -9.84
N THR A 21 0.83 3.96 -9.49
CA THR A 21 0.73 3.19 -8.24
C THR A 21 0.83 4.08 -7.01
N PHE A 22 1.78 5.01 -7.02
CA PHE A 22 1.95 6.00 -5.97
C PHE A 22 0.77 6.97 -5.92
N VAL A 23 0.38 7.54 -7.07
CA VAL A 23 -0.71 8.52 -7.15
C VAL A 23 -2.03 7.95 -6.63
N LYS A 24 -2.39 6.72 -7.02
CA LYS A 24 -3.61 6.06 -6.54
C LYS A 24 -3.58 5.74 -5.05
N SER A 25 -2.44 5.26 -4.55
CA SER A 25 -2.27 4.96 -3.13
C SER A 25 -2.38 6.22 -2.29
N LYS A 26 -1.77 7.31 -2.73
CA LYS A 26 -1.87 8.63 -2.12
C LYS A 26 -3.31 9.17 -2.13
N LEU A 27 -3.95 9.19 -3.30
CA LEU A 27 -5.35 9.63 -3.43
C LEU A 27 -6.28 8.86 -2.50
N ALA A 28 -6.07 7.55 -2.34
CA ALA A 28 -6.84 6.74 -1.42
C ALA A 28 -6.58 7.10 0.04
N LEU A 29 -5.34 7.33 0.44
CA LEU A 29 -5.02 7.81 1.79
C LEU A 29 -5.59 9.20 2.04
N GLU A 30 -5.57 10.11 1.06
CA GLU A 30 -6.16 11.45 1.21
C GLU A 30 -7.66 11.39 1.51
N VAL A 31 -8.40 10.48 0.88
CA VAL A 31 -9.85 10.29 1.13
C VAL A 31 -10.17 9.42 2.35
N MET A 32 -9.17 8.75 2.95
CA MET A 32 -9.35 7.94 4.15
C MET A 32 -9.24 8.78 5.44
N GLN A 33 -9.74 8.25 6.55
CA GLN A 33 -9.63 8.87 7.87
C GLN A 33 -8.39 8.36 8.62
N ALA A 34 -7.87 9.18 9.54
CA ALA A 34 -6.81 8.78 10.45
C ALA A 34 -7.24 7.54 11.25
N GLY A 35 -6.37 6.52 11.32
CA GLY A 35 -6.61 5.22 11.90
C GLY A 35 -7.08 4.14 10.92
N GLN A 36 -7.36 4.47 9.65
CA GLN A 36 -7.77 3.48 8.65
C GLN A 36 -6.58 2.79 7.99
N VAL A 37 -6.77 1.51 7.63
CA VAL A 37 -5.72 0.69 7.02
C VAL A 37 -5.95 0.54 5.51
N LEU A 38 -4.97 0.97 4.72
CA LEU A 38 -4.88 0.79 3.29
C LEU A 38 -3.94 -0.38 2.95
N GLN A 39 -4.43 -1.34 2.20
CA GLN A 39 -3.63 -2.39 1.58
C GLN A 39 -3.36 -2.03 0.12
N VAL A 40 -2.09 -2.10 -0.29
CA VAL A 40 -1.65 -1.81 -1.65
C VAL A 40 -0.91 -3.01 -2.20
N ILE A 41 -1.39 -3.57 -3.31
CA ILE A 41 -0.77 -4.71 -3.98
C ILE A 41 -0.08 -4.21 -5.26
N VAL A 42 1.22 -4.45 -5.38
CA VAL A 42 2.04 -4.05 -6.54
C VAL A 42 2.75 -5.27 -7.12
N ASP A 43 3.05 -5.27 -8.42
CA ASP A 43 3.74 -6.37 -9.11
C ASP A 43 5.21 -6.05 -9.45
N ASN A 44 5.75 -4.99 -8.86
CA ASN A 44 7.11 -4.55 -9.09
C ASN A 44 7.88 -4.26 -7.80
N ASP A 45 9.12 -4.72 -7.75
CA ASP A 45 10.03 -4.60 -6.60
C ASP A 45 10.36 -3.13 -6.27
N GLU A 46 10.49 -2.31 -7.33
CA GLU A 46 10.75 -0.88 -7.18
C GLU A 46 9.57 -0.17 -6.48
N SER A 47 8.33 -0.51 -6.85
CA SER A 47 7.15 0.01 -6.15
C SER A 47 7.04 -0.55 -4.73
N ALA A 48 7.41 -1.82 -4.52
CA ALA A 48 7.43 -2.44 -3.19
C ALA A 48 8.36 -1.71 -2.21
N SER A 49 9.47 -1.15 -2.70
CA SER A 49 10.40 -0.35 -1.89
C SER A 49 10.03 1.14 -1.84
N ASN A 50 9.54 1.70 -2.94
CA ASN A 50 9.32 3.15 -3.06
C ASN A 50 8.00 3.60 -2.44
N VAL A 51 6.92 2.81 -2.57
CA VAL A 51 5.61 3.12 -1.96
C VAL A 51 5.70 3.26 -0.44
N PRO A 52 6.19 2.28 0.34
CA PRO A 52 6.26 2.42 1.79
C PRO A 52 7.17 3.58 2.22
N ARG A 53 8.24 3.85 1.47
CA ARG A 53 9.12 5.00 1.73
C ARG A 53 8.39 6.32 1.53
N SER A 54 7.62 6.46 0.45
CA SER A 54 6.82 7.65 0.21
C SER A 54 5.71 7.81 1.26
N MET A 55 5.07 6.71 1.68
CA MET A 55 4.05 6.76 2.74
C MET A 55 4.62 7.20 4.09
N GLN A 56 5.79 6.70 4.47
CA GLN A 56 6.50 7.20 5.67
C GLN A 56 6.89 8.68 5.52
N ASN A 57 7.34 9.11 4.35
CA ASN A 57 7.66 10.53 4.10
C ASN A 57 6.44 11.44 4.17
N GLU A 58 5.24 10.94 3.83
CA GLU A 58 3.97 11.67 4.00
C GLU A 58 3.49 11.67 5.46
N GLY A 59 4.14 10.91 6.35
CA GLY A 59 3.79 10.81 7.76
C GLY A 59 2.77 9.71 8.07
N HIS A 60 2.59 8.74 7.18
CA HIS A 60 1.73 7.58 7.41
C HIS A 60 2.54 6.41 8.00
N ASP A 61 1.85 5.56 8.77
CA ASP A 61 2.43 4.39 9.43
C ASP A 61 2.39 3.18 8.52
N VAL A 62 3.55 2.70 8.07
CA VAL A 62 3.62 1.45 7.30
C VAL A 62 3.60 0.28 8.27
N LEU A 63 2.50 -0.48 8.28
CA LEU A 63 2.32 -1.65 9.13
C LEU A 63 3.19 -2.83 8.70
N GLY A 64 3.43 -2.97 7.40
CA GLY A 64 4.31 -4.01 6.89
C GLY A 64 4.28 -4.16 5.37
N VAL A 65 5.26 -4.91 4.86
CA VAL A 65 5.34 -5.31 3.46
C VAL A 65 5.52 -6.82 3.40
N VAL A 66 4.59 -7.49 2.73
CA VAL A 66 4.52 -8.94 2.58
C VAL A 66 4.69 -9.29 1.11
N ARG A 67 5.63 -10.17 0.80
CA ARG A 67 5.77 -10.71 -0.55
C ARG A 67 4.72 -11.79 -0.76
N LEU A 68 3.80 -11.59 -1.71
CA LEU A 68 2.76 -12.57 -2.05
C LEU A 68 3.31 -13.61 -3.03
N THR A 69 3.99 -13.16 -4.08
CA THR A 69 4.52 -14.01 -5.15
C THR A 69 5.89 -13.51 -5.61
N ASP A 70 6.53 -14.20 -6.56
CA ASP A 70 7.87 -13.81 -7.03
C ASP A 70 7.94 -12.38 -7.59
N LYS A 71 6.81 -11.87 -8.09
CA LYS A 71 6.67 -10.49 -8.60
C LYS A 71 5.74 -9.62 -7.77
N ASP A 72 4.84 -10.22 -7.00
CA ASP A 72 3.80 -9.46 -6.30
C ASP A 72 4.14 -9.21 -4.84
N TRP A 73 3.92 -7.97 -4.43
CA TRP A 73 4.14 -7.44 -3.10
C TRP A 73 2.86 -6.80 -2.59
N GLN A 74 2.56 -7.04 -1.33
CA GLN A 74 1.46 -6.44 -0.59
C GLN A 74 2.04 -5.54 0.47
N ILE A 75 1.70 -4.26 0.43
CA ILE A 75 2.09 -3.24 1.39
C ILE A 75 0.85 -2.89 2.20
N THR A 76 0.98 -2.89 3.52
CA THR A 76 -0.10 -2.49 4.43
C THR A 76 0.32 -1.21 5.13
N VAL A 77 -0.51 -0.18 5.03
CA VAL A 77 -0.25 1.16 5.55
C VAL A 77 -1.44 1.60 6.36
N CYS A 78 -1.21 2.04 7.59
CA CYS A 78 -2.18 2.74 8.42
C CYS A 78 -2.02 4.24 8.18
N LYS A 79 -3.13 4.93 7.93
CA LYS A 79 -3.13 6.39 7.95
C LYS A 79 -2.99 6.85 9.40
N ALA A 80 -1.94 7.60 9.71
CA ALA A 80 -1.82 8.32 10.98
C ALA A 80 -2.78 9.52 11.05
#